data_AF-A0A822C7V7-F1
#
_entry.id   AF-A0A822C7V7-F1
#
_cell.length_a   1.000
_cell.length_b   1.000
_cell.length_c   1.000
_cell.angle_alpha   90.00
_cell.angle_beta   90.00
_cell.angle_gamma   90.00
#
_symmetry.space_group_name_H-M   'P 1'
#
loop_
_entity.id
_entity.type
_entity.pdbx_description
1 polymer ?
#
loop_
_entity_poly.entity_id
_entity_poly.type
_entity_poly.pdbx_seq_one_letter_code
_entity_poly.pdbx_strand_id
1 'polypeptide(L)'
;MGGVSGKIHTWMFNQKAFWEYLGMAHGNEDGPDGKLIRETIARTGSFIMGKRMFEEGEVSWPEDLYKADVYVLTHEKPEPWVQKGTTTFYFINDGLQSALEKARQSAKGKDIRIQGGADTIQQFLNEGLVDEFFIHIAPVFLGSGIRLFDGIDKDKYDIQIVE
;
A
#
# COMPACT_ATOMS: atom_id res chain seq x y z
N MET A 1 -1.94 7.68 16.86
CA MET A 1 -1.12 6.45 16.90
C MET A 1 -0.67 6.19 18.33
N GLY A 2 -1.27 5.21 19.01
CA GLY A 2 -0.81 4.74 20.33
C GLY A 2 -0.65 3.22 20.27
N GLY A 3 0.33 2.66 20.99
CA GLY A 3 0.61 1.22 21.04
C GLY A 3 1.80 0.77 20.15
N VAL A 4 1.80 -0.51 19.75
CA VAL A 4 2.92 -1.18 19.05
C VAL A 4 3.15 -0.64 17.63
N SER A 5 2.19 0.10 17.07
CA SER A 5 2.30 0.74 15.75
C SER A 5 3.60 1.52 15.57
N GLY A 6 4.05 2.27 16.60
CA GLY A 6 5.34 2.97 16.56
C GLY A 6 6.52 2.01 16.36
N LYS A 7 6.51 0.84 17.00
CA LYS A 7 7.56 -0.19 16.87
C LYS A 7 7.55 -0.88 15.50
N ILE A 8 6.37 -1.09 14.91
CA ILE A 8 6.24 -1.70 13.58
C ILE A 8 6.79 -0.76 12.50
N HIS A 9 6.49 0.54 12.60
CA HIS A 9 6.85 1.53 11.59
C HIS A 9 8.16 2.27 11.87
N THR A 10 8.91 1.92 12.94
CA THR A 10 10.15 2.60 13.32
C THR A 10 11.17 2.63 12.18
N TRP A 11 11.32 1.52 11.45
CA TRP A 11 12.26 1.44 10.31
C TRP A 11 12.02 2.56 9.29
N MET A 12 10.75 2.78 8.93
CA MET A 12 10.32 3.78 7.95
C MET A 12 10.42 5.20 8.50
N PHE A 13 9.94 5.42 9.74
CA PHE A 13 9.98 6.74 10.38
C PHE A 13 11.40 7.23 10.64
N ASN A 14 12.39 6.33 10.69
CA ASN A 14 13.79 6.72 10.85
C ASN A 14 14.42 7.22 9.54
N GLN A 15 13.84 6.91 8.37
CA GLN A 15 14.41 7.28 7.07
C GLN A 15 14.00 8.69 6.63
N LYS A 16 14.97 9.50 6.21
CA LYS A 16 14.75 10.83 5.61
C LYS A 16 13.87 10.76 4.37
N ALA A 17 14.04 9.72 3.55
CA ALA A 17 13.27 9.51 2.32
C ALA A 17 11.73 9.55 2.52
N PHE A 18 11.23 8.98 3.62
CA PHE A 18 9.79 9.00 3.92
C PHE A 18 9.30 10.42 4.21
N TRP A 19 10.02 11.16 5.04
CA TRP A 19 9.64 12.51 5.44
C TRP A 19 9.79 13.53 4.31
N GLU A 20 10.85 13.40 3.50
CA GLU A 20 11.05 14.22 2.31
C GLU A 20 9.90 14.05 1.32
N TYR A 21 9.37 12.84 1.15
CA TYR A 21 8.19 12.59 0.33
C TYR A 21 6.94 13.34 0.82
N LEU A 22 6.80 13.46 2.14
CA LEU A 22 5.77 14.23 2.83
C LEU A 22 6.06 15.75 2.88
N GLY A 23 7.19 16.20 2.33
CA GLY A 23 7.59 17.61 2.37
C GLY A 23 8.09 18.10 3.74
N MET A 24 8.57 17.19 4.59
CA MET A 24 9.07 17.49 5.94
C MET A 24 10.55 17.16 6.08
N ALA A 25 11.29 18.00 6.82
CA ALA A 25 12.68 17.73 7.18
C ALA A 25 12.73 16.95 8.50
N HIS A 26 12.67 15.62 8.42
CA HIS A 26 12.75 14.70 9.57
C HIS A 26 13.46 13.39 9.17
N GLY A 27 13.58 12.45 10.11
CA GLY A 27 14.34 11.20 9.94
C GLY A 27 15.83 11.38 10.27
N ASN A 28 16.46 10.29 10.72
CA ASN A 28 17.85 10.30 11.17
C ASN A 28 18.79 9.59 10.17
N GLU A 29 18.25 8.71 9.31
CA GLU A 29 19.01 7.85 8.41
C GLU A 29 18.63 8.07 6.94
N ASP A 30 19.56 7.75 6.03
CA ASP A 30 19.31 7.73 4.59
C ASP A 30 20.09 6.56 3.97
N GLY A 31 19.83 5.37 4.49
CA GLY A 31 20.53 4.14 4.16
C GLY A 31 19.83 3.31 3.07
N PRO A 32 20.08 1.99 3.02
CA PRO A 32 19.41 1.07 2.09
C PRO A 32 17.88 1.16 2.15
N ASP A 33 17.29 1.29 3.34
CA ASP A 33 15.84 1.46 3.51
C ASP A 33 15.34 2.77 2.90
N GLY A 34 16.12 3.86 3.04
CA GLY A 34 15.82 5.14 2.40
C GLY A 34 15.82 5.03 0.87
N LYS A 35 16.81 4.32 0.31
CA LYS A 35 16.87 4.00 -1.12
C LYS A 35 15.64 3.19 -1.56
N LEU A 36 15.29 2.13 -0.83
CA LEU A 36 14.11 1.30 -1.10
C LEU A 36 12.82 2.13 -1.12
N ILE A 37 12.64 3.04 -0.17
CA ILE A 37 11.48 3.95 -0.12
C ILE A 37 11.43 4.81 -1.38
N ARG A 38 12.54 5.44 -1.77
CA ARG A 38 12.61 6.30 -2.97
C ARG A 38 12.31 5.51 -4.25
N GLU A 39 12.89 4.33 -4.39
CA GLU A 39 12.69 3.46 -5.55
C GLU A 39 11.23 2.99 -5.64
N THR A 40 10.65 2.57 -4.51
CA THR A 40 9.24 2.16 -4.43
C THR A 40 8.31 3.31 -4.84
N ILE A 41 8.55 4.52 -4.32
CA ILE A 41 7.75 5.71 -4.69
C ILE A 41 7.91 6.03 -6.17
N ALA A 42 9.14 6.02 -6.71
CA ALA A 42 9.41 6.38 -8.09
C ALA A 42 8.76 5.41 -9.09
N ARG A 43 8.79 4.11 -8.78
CA ARG A 43 8.26 3.03 -9.63
C ARG A 43 6.74 2.85 -9.54
N THR A 44 6.08 3.35 -8.49
CA THR A 44 4.62 3.22 -8.34
C THR A 44 3.89 4.28 -9.17
N GLY A 45 2.88 3.86 -9.94
CA GLY A 45 2.01 4.74 -10.73
C GLY A 45 0.54 4.69 -10.37
N SER A 46 0.10 3.68 -9.62
CA SER A 46 -1.28 3.59 -9.12
C SER A 46 -1.34 2.70 -7.89
N PHE A 47 -2.42 2.82 -7.11
CA PHE A 47 -2.62 2.10 -5.87
C PHE A 47 -3.97 1.39 -5.84
N ILE A 48 -4.04 0.25 -5.18
CA ILE A 48 -5.29 -0.47 -4.88
C ILE A 48 -5.37 -0.69 -3.38
N MET A 49 -6.52 -0.42 -2.78
CA MET A 49 -6.76 -0.67 -1.36
C MET A 49 -8.18 -1.13 -1.04
N GLY A 50 -8.39 -1.70 0.14
CA GLY A 50 -9.71 -2.02 0.67
C GLY A 50 -10.34 -0.86 1.43
N LYS A 51 -11.69 -0.84 1.48
CA LYS A 51 -12.48 0.18 2.18
C LYS A 51 -12.04 0.45 3.62
N ARG A 52 -11.75 -0.59 4.40
CA ARG A 52 -11.32 -0.43 5.79
C ARG A 52 -10.05 0.42 5.92
N MET A 53 -9.06 0.18 5.06
CA MET A 53 -7.81 0.95 5.07
C MET A 53 -8.07 2.42 4.68
N PHE A 54 -8.91 2.62 3.67
CA PHE A 54 -9.34 3.94 3.25
C PHE A 54 -9.98 4.74 4.42
N GLU A 55 -10.89 4.11 5.18
CA GLU A 55 -11.59 4.75 6.31
C GLU A 55 -10.70 4.98 7.53
N GLU A 56 -9.88 3.99 7.91
CA GLU A 56 -9.06 4.05 9.13
C GLU A 56 -7.82 4.94 8.97
N GLY A 57 -7.24 4.94 7.77
CA GLY A 57 -6.01 5.67 7.48
C GLY A 57 -6.30 6.97 6.75
N GLU A 58 -6.67 6.86 5.47
CA GLU A 58 -6.45 7.89 4.46
C GLU A 58 -7.25 9.18 4.66
N VAL A 59 -8.43 9.10 5.26
CA VAL A 59 -9.24 10.29 5.58
C VAL A 59 -8.50 11.23 6.56
N SER A 60 -7.55 10.71 7.33
CA SER A 60 -6.78 11.48 8.33
C SER A 60 -5.39 11.91 7.87
N TRP A 61 -4.94 11.51 6.68
CA TRP A 61 -3.62 11.89 6.14
C TRP A 61 -3.67 13.22 5.39
N PRO A 62 -2.51 13.88 5.18
CA PRO A 62 -2.42 15.02 4.28
C PRO A 62 -2.97 14.69 2.90
N GLU A 63 -3.62 15.68 2.27
CA GLU A 63 -4.04 15.55 0.87
C GLU A 63 -2.85 15.31 -0.06
N ASP A 64 -3.12 14.60 -1.15
CA ASP A 64 -2.18 14.26 -2.22
C ASP A 64 -0.96 13.44 -1.76
N LEU A 65 -1.16 12.59 -0.74
CA LEU A 65 -0.12 11.66 -0.29
C LEU A 65 0.33 10.74 -1.42
N TYR A 66 -0.60 10.15 -2.17
CA TYR A 66 -0.32 9.11 -3.17
C TYR A 66 0.30 9.64 -4.46
N LYS A 67 -0.05 10.88 -4.83
CA LYS A 67 0.34 11.55 -6.08
C LYS A 67 -0.01 10.72 -7.32
N ALA A 68 -1.11 9.96 -7.24
CA ALA A 68 -1.59 9.02 -8.25
C ALA A 68 -3.05 8.62 -7.99
N ASP A 69 -3.67 7.94 -8.96
CA ASP A 69 -5.00 7.37 -8.80
C ASP A 69 -5.00 6.16 -7.85
N VAL A 70 -5.99 6.13 -6.96
CA VAL A 70 -6.19 5.10 -5.94
C VAL A 70 -7.52 4.40 -6.15
N TYR A 71 -7.53 3.07 -6.25
CA TYR A 71 -8.73 2.26 -6.45
C TYR A 71 -9.12 1.56 -5.16
N VAL A 72 -10.24 1.98 -4.58
CA VAL A 72 -10.78 1.49 -3.31
C VAL A 72 -11.82 0.40 -3.59
N LEU A 73 -11.51 -0.84 -3.23
CA LEU A 73 -12.45 -1.96 -3.28
C LEU A 73 -13.52 -1.79 -2.21
N THR A 74 -14.77 -1.68 -2.65
CA THR A 74 -15.93 -1.53 -1.77
C THR A 74 -17.22 -1.97 -2.47
N HIS A 75 -18.22 -2.39 -1.71
CA HIS A 75 -19.56 -2.64 -2.23
C HIS A 75 -20.36 -1.34 -2.44
N GLU A 76 -19.91 -0.25 -1.82
CA GLU A 76 -20.55 1.06 -1.92
C GLU A 76 -20.27 1.73 -3.27
N LYS A 77 -21.14 2.66 -3.67
CA LYS A 77 -21.01 3.41 -4.93
C LYS A 77 -20.93 4.92 -4.72
N PRO A 78 -20.01 5.44 -3.90
CA PRO A 78 -19.81 6.87 -3.79
C PRO A 78 -19.13 7.44 -5.05
N GLU A 79 -19.33 8.73 -5.29
CA GLU A 79 -18.63 9.46 -6.34
C GLU A 79 -17.11 9.48 -6.06
N PRO A 80 -16.26 9.58 -7.11
CA PRO A 80 -14.83 9.70 -6.93
C PRO A 80 -14.46 10.87 -6.00
N TRP A 81 -13.54 10.64 -5.07
CA TRP A 81 -13.05 11.69 -4.18
C TRP A 81 -11.75 12.26 -4.73
N VAL A 82 -11.85 13.47 -5.30
CA VAL A 82 -10.72 14.21 -5.84
C VAL A 82 -10.10 15.06 -4.72
N GLN A 83 -8.82 14.85 -4.41
CA GLN A 83 -8.08 15.68 -3.46
C GLN A 83 -7.43 16.87 -4.17
N LYS A 84 -6.99 17.90 -3.42
CA LYS A 84 -6.18 18.97 -4.00
C LYS A 84 -4.80 18.42 -4.33
N GLY A 85 -4.49 18.33 -5.62
CA GLY A 85 -3.25 17.76 -6.12
C GLY A 85 -3.52 16.82 -7.28
N THR A 86 -2.90 15.65 -7.27
CA THR A 86 -3.00 14.65 -8.34
C THR A 86 -3.73 13.37 -7.92
N THR A 87 -4.01 13.21 -6.63
CA THR A 87 -4.66 12.02 -6.08
C THR A 87 -6.18 12.07 -6.24
N THR A 88 -6.73 11.04 -6.89
CA THR A 88 -8.17 10.77 -6.92
C THR A 88 -8.45 9.36 -6.43
N PHE A 89 -9.42 9.21 -5.52
CA PHE A 89 -9.91 7.93 -5.06
C PHE A 89 -11.12 7.51 -5.90
N TYR A 90 -11.04 6.34 -6.52
CA TYR A 90 -12.10 5.71 -7.29
C TYR A 90 -12.64 4.49 -6.52
N PHE A 91 -13.96 4.37 -6.41
CA PHE A 91 -14.60 3.30 -5.63
C PHE A 91 -15.09 2.19 -6.56
N ILE A 92 -14.49 1.01 -6.43
CA ILE A 92 -14.65 -0.11 -7.34
C ILE A 92 -15.52 -1.19 -6.69
N ASN A 93 -16.63 -1.53 -7.35
CA ASN A 93 -17.70 -2.40 -6.86
C ASN A 93 -18.02 -3.59 -7.78
N ASP A 94 -17.23 -3.78 -8.84
CA ASP A 94 -17.35 -4.82 -9.85
C ASP A 94 -16.16 -5.80 -9.83
N GLY A 95 -15.39 -5.82 -8.73
CA GLY A 95 -14.43 -6.86 -8.41
C GLY A 95 -12.96 -6.49 -8.62
N LEU A 96 -12.09 -7.43 -8.24
CA LEU A 96 -10.64 -7.27 -8.17
C LEU A 96 -10.01 -6.97 -9.55
N GLN A 97 -10.44 -7.70 -10.58
CA GLN A 97 -9.89 -7.56 -11.93
C GLN A 97 -10.22 -6.18 -12.54
N SER A 98 -11.43 -5.67 -12.32
CA SER A 98 -11.80 -4.32 -12.76
C SER A 98 -10.92 -3.25 -12.10
N ALA A 99 -10.65 -3.38 -10.79
CA ALA A 99 -9.73 -2.49 -10.09
C ALA A 99 -8.31 -2.56 -10.69
N LEU A 100 -7.81 -3.77 -10.95
CA LEU A 100 -6.48 -3.98 -11.52
C LEU A 100 -6.35 -3.41 -12.94
N GLU A 101 -7.35 -3.63 -13.80
CA GLU A 101 -7.35 -3.08 -15.17
C GLU A 101 -7.34 -1.56 -15.18
N LYS A 102 -8.17 -0.93 -14.33
CA LYS A 102 -8.20 0.53 -14.20
C LYS A 102 -6.88 1.07 -13.64
N ALA A 103 -6.33 0.43 -12.60
CA ALA A 103 -5.02 0.78 -12.04
C ALA A 103 -3.90 0.65 -13.07
N ARG A 104 -3.93 -0.37 -13.92
CA ARG A 104 -2.96 -0.55 -15.01
C ARG A 104 -3.03 0.56 -16.04
N GLN A 105 -4.23 1.03 -16.38
CA GLN A 105 -4.41 2.14 -17.31
C GLN A 105 -3.87 3.46 -16.74
N SER A 106 -4.19 3.78 -15.48
CA SER A 106 -3.72 5.03 -14.84
C SER A 106 -2.24 5.00 -14.44
N ALA A 107 -1.66 3.82 -14.20
CA ALA A 107 -0.24 3.69 -13.88
C ALA A 107 0.70 4.05 -15.04
N LYS A 108 0.22 4.11 -16.28
CA LYS A 108 1.01 4.53 -17.47
C LYS A 108 2.32 3.75 -17.63
N GLY A 109 2.27 2.43 -17.43
CA GLY A 109 3.42 1.53 -17.56
C GLY A 109 4.32 1.46 -16.32
N LYS A 110 4.00 2.19 -15.24
CA LYS A 110 4.58 2.00 -13.91
C LYS A 110 3.90 0.86 -13.15
N ASP A 111 4.44 0.53 -11.99
CA ASP A 111 3.91 -0.52 -11.12
C ASP A 111 2.62 -0.09 -10.40
N ILE A 112 1.83 -1.09 -10.05
CA ILE A 112 0.61 -0.94 -9.25
C ILE A 112 0.91 -1.45 -7.85
N ARG A 113 0.72 -0.62 -6.83
CA ARG A 113 0.94 -1.02 -5.44
C ARG A 113 -0.37 -1.46 -4.80
N ILE A 114 -0.43 -2.72 -4.37
CA ILE A 114 -1.50 -3.18 -3.47
C ILE A 114 -1.18 -2.64 -2.08
N GLN A 115 -1.83 -1.54 -1.73
CA GLN A 115 -1.53 -0.78 -0.53
C GLN A 115 -2.02 -1.49 0.74
N GLY A 116 -3.10 -2.29 0.63
CA GLY A 116 -3.68 -3.07 1.73
C GLY A 116 -5.18 -2.87 1.87
N GLY A 117 -5.83 -3.29 2.93
CA GLY A 117 -5.28 -4.04 4.07
C GLY A 117 -5.08 -5.52 3.76
N ALA A 118 -4.95 -6.33 4.82
CA ALA A 118 -4.66 -7.75 4.70
C ALA A 118 -5.66 -8.51 3.81
N ASP A 119 -6.96 -8.24 3.95
CA ASP A 119 -8.01 -8.85 3.13
C ASP A 119 -7.81 -8.59 1.63
N THR A 120 -7.52 -7.35 1.24
CA THR A 120 -7.22 -7.01 -0.15
C THR A 120 -5.97 -7.73 -0.65
N ILE A 121 -4.91 -7.77 0.16
CA ILE A 121 -3.66 -8.47 -0.22
C ILE A 121 -3.91 -9.97 -0.37
N GLN A 122 -4.69 -10.59 0.52
CA GLN A 122 -5.07 -12.01 0.45
C GLN A 122 -5.86 -12.33 -0.82
N GLN A 123 -6.78 -11.46 -1.23
CA GLN A 123 -7.52 -11.63 -2.49
C GLN A 123 -6.58 -11.59 -3.70
N PHE A 124 -5.67 -10.61 -3.79
CA PHE A 124 -4.68 -10.55 -4.88
C PHE A 124 -3.73 -11.76 -4.89
N LEU A 125 -3.35 -12.25 -3.70
CA LEU A 125 -2.58 -13.47 -3.55
C LEU A 125 -3.33 -14.70 -4.10
N ASN A 126 -4.57 -14.90 -3.68
CA ASN A 126 -5.34 -16.08 -4.09
C ASN A 126 -5.70 -16.08 -5.58
N GLU A 127 -5.71 -14.91 -6.22
CA GLU A 127 -5.87 -14.77 -7.68
C GLU A 127 -4.55 -14.95 -8.46
N GLY A 128 -3.39 -15.05 -7.79
CA GLY A 128 -2.10 -15.20 -8.47
C GLY A 128 -1.62 -13.90 -9.14
N LEU A 129 -2.06 -12.74 -8.65
CA LEU A 129 -1.88 -11.43 -9.31
C LEU A 129 -0.77 -10.56 -8.68
N VAL A 130 0.09 -11.16 -7.88
CA VAL A 130 1.18 -10.45 -7.20
C VAL A 130 2.51 -10.97 -7.70
N ASP A 131 3.30 -10.06 -8.27
CA ASP A 131 4.62 -10.37 -8.84
C ASP A 131 5.74 -10.27 -7.79
N GLU A 132 5.66 -9.27 -6.89
CA GLU A 132 6.72 -8.96 -5.94
C GLU A 132 6.17 -8.61 -4.54
N PHE A 133 6.92 -8.97 -3.50
CA PHE A 133 6.63 -8.60 -2.10
C PHE A 133 7.85 -7.96 -1.43
N PHE A 134 7.61 -6.86 -0.71
CA PHE A 134 8.53 -6.32 0.27
C PHE A 134 7.97 -6.59 1.68
N ILE A 135 8.60 -7.52 2.42
CA ILE A 135 8.18 -7.91 3.76
C ILE A 135 9.16 -7.35 4.78
N HIS A 136 8.72 -6.34 5.54
CA HIS A 136 9.47 -5.84 6.70
C HIS A 136 9.04 -6.59 7.97
N ILE A 137 9.95 -7.35 8.57
CA ILE A 137 9.71 -8.10 9.80
C ILE A 137 10.12 -7.23 11.00
N ALA A 138 9.14 -6.72 11.75
CA ALA A 138 9.40 -5.97 12.98
C ALA A 138 9.72 -6.93 14.15
N PRO A 139 10.72 -6.62 15.00
CA PRO A 139 11.10 -7.47 16.14
C PRO A 139 10.13 -7.30 17.33
N VAL A 140 8.86 -7.66 17.13
CA VAL A 140 7.81 -7.55 18.15
C VAL A 140 6.79 -8.68 18.06
N PHE A 141 6.38 -9.19 19.22
CA PHE A 141 5.24 -10.10 19.32
C PHE A 141 3.95 -9.31 19.54
N LEU A 142 2.99 -9.43 18.61
CA LEU A 142 1.68 -8.77 18.72
C LEU A 142 0.67 -9.57 19.55
N GLY A 143 0.82 -10.90 19.61
CA GLY A 143 -0.09 -11.81 20.31
C GLY A 143 -1.41 -12.06 19.57
N SER A 144 -2.10 -11.01 19.15
CA SER A 144 -3.33 -11.06 18.36
C SER A 144 -3.37 -9.93 17.32
N GLY A 145 -4.26 -10.05 16.33
CA GLY A 145 -4.43 -9.04 15.29
C GLY A 145 -4.86 -9.65 13.96
N ILE A 146 -4.82 -8.81 12.92
CA ILE A 146 -5.12 -9.20 11.54
C ILE A 146 -3.86 -9.84 10.95
N ARG A 147 -3.98 -11.10 10.53
CA ARG A 147 -2.88 -11.83 9.88
C ARG A 147 -2.80 -11.41 8.42
N LEU A 148 -1.58 -11.14 7.93
CA LEU A 148 -1.36 -10.86 6.50
C LEU A 148 -1.61 -12.10 5.65
N PHE A 149 -1.00 -13.22 6.04
CA PHE A 149 -1.16 -14.51 5.38
C PHE A 149 -2.14 -15.38 6.17
N ASP A 150 -3.40 -15.37 5.73
CA ASP A 150 -4.46 -16.22 6.26
C ASP A 150 -5.30 -16.73 5.09
N GLY A 151 -5.64 -18.03 5.10
CA GLY A 151 -6.39 -18.64 3.98
C GLY A 151 -5.74 -18.51 2.60
N ILE A 152 -4.40 -18.52 2.52
CA ILE A 152 -3.67 -18.40 1.24
C ILE A 152 -3.59 -19.75 0.53
N ASP A 153 -3.94 -19.76 -0.75
CA ASP A 153 -3.67 -20.87 -1.66
C ASP A 153 -2.17 -20.91 -2.02
N LYS A 154 -1.43 -21.77 -1.31
CA LYS A 154 0.02 -21.91 -1.49
C LYS A 154 0.42 -22.44 -2.86
N ASP A 155 -0.50 -23.08 -3.60
CA ASP A 155 -0.18 -23.71 -4.88
C ASP A 155 -0.23 -22.70 -6.06
N LYS A 156 -0.58 -21.43 -5.77
CA LYS A 156 -0.57 -20.32 -6.73
C LYS A 156 0.83 -19.79 -7.06
N TYR A 157 1.82 -20.03 -6.20
CA TYR A 157 3.12 -19.37 -6.30
C TYR A 157 4.28 -20.34 -6.13
N ASP A 158 5.34 -20.06 -6.89
CA ASP A 158 6.71 -20.49 -6.59
C ASP A 158 7.50 -19.25 -6.16
N ILE A 159 7.94 -19.21 -4.91
CA ILE A 159 8.48 -17.99 -4.28
C ILE A 159 10.01 -18.08 -4.25
N GLN A 160 10.65 -16.99 -4.66
CA GLN A 160 12.10 -16.80 -4.55
C GLN A 160 12.40 -15.58 -3.68
N ILE A 161 13.40 -15.72 -2.81
CA ILE A 161 13.93 -14.59 -2.04
C ILE A 161 14.90 -13.83 -2.95
N VAL A 162 14.65 -12.54 -3.11
CA VAL A 162 15.53 -11.61 -3.82
C VAL A 162 16.13 -10.66 -2.78
N GLU A 163 17.47 -10.58 -2.75
CA GLU A 163 18.25 -9.68 -1.89
C GLU A 163 18.78 -8.48 -2.69
#